data_AF-A0A2K4ZIX7-F1
#
_entry.id   AF-A0A2K4ZIX7-F1
#
_cell.length_a   1.000
_cell.length_b   1.000
_cell.length_c   1.000
_cell.angle_alpha   90.00
_cell.angle_beta   90.00
_cell.angle_gamma   90.00
#
_symmetry.space_group_name_H-M   'P 1'
#
loop_
_entity.id
_entity.type
_entity.pdbx_description
1 polymer ?
#
loop_
_entity_poly.entity_id
_entity_poly.type
_entity_poly.pdbx_seq_one_letter_code
_entity_poly.pdbx_strand_id
1 'polypeptide(L)'
;MKSKSKKLQSCIVPLLWLVIGIYGILCTYLFYMQSVQPLDYNNRYFQSDLPYHISMTIDDGWYYSFTAYIYQALYRLAGNGTALIAGFLAIVQVLSVLLTERLLRLLFDRKKISVLTFASALVLNLVMAFFWPYAGSYPYVSYQAGNIWHNSTYQCMKPAAIAAVLCYLNLEKNYRQKITLRQWLLLSGLLVLTTGIKPSFLTVFAPMLAIKLLADLCRKVSFRQVFLLGSTVLPSLGVILWQNAVLFGTETGHGITFSPWYTFSLHANRTKLAVLCSIAFPLVVLLFSLKELFRDRRYLFFWGVTGIGFLEALCLVETGSRSRDGNFLWGYCIAIFLIFVFSFEKWLLLLKKEKHVLYYRTCFVIAGCVLAYQIFCGVCFFARLLQGETYFMAG
;
A
#
# COMPACT_ATOMS: atom_id res chain seq x y z
N MET A 1 -2.29 -38.26 -0.87
CA MET A 1 -2.00 -36.82 -1.02
C MET A 1 -2.42 -35.93 0.16
N LYS A 2 -3.64 -36.05 0.72
CA LYS A 2 -4.12 -35.18 1.84
C LYS A 2 -3.27 -35.27 3.14
N SER A 3 -2.77 -36.44 3.51
CA SER A 3 -1.91 -36.64 4.68
C SER A 3 -0.53 -35.97 4.53
N LYS A 4 0.16 -36.17 3.40
CA LYS A 4 1.44 -35.50 3.08
C LYS A 4 1.29 -33.97 3.05
N SER A 5 0.21 -33.45 2.47
CA SER A 5 -0.07 -32.01 2.44
C SER A 5 -0.30 -31.41 3.83
N LYS A 6 -1.02 -32.11 4.73
CA LYS A 6 -1.18 -31.67 6.13
C LYS A 6 0.14 -31.67 6.89
N LYS A 7 0.96 -32.72 6.73
CA LYS A 7 2.28 -32.82 7.38
C LYS A 7 3.24 -31.72 6.90
N LEU A 8 3.21 -31.39 5.60
CA LEU A 8 3.99 -30.28 5.05
C LEU A 8 3.54 -28.92 5.62
N GLN A 9 2.22 -28.70 5.73
CA GLN A 9 1.69 -27.48 6.34
C GLN A 9 2.09 -27.34 7.82
N SER A 10 2.07 -28.42 8.60
CA SER A 10 2.45 -28.37 10.03
C SER A 10 3.93 -28.07 10.24
N CYS A 11 4.81 -28.39 9.29
CA CYS A 11 6.25 -28.10 9.39
C CYS A 11 6.61 -26.72 8.84
N ILE A 12 6.03 -26.30 7.70
CA ILE A 12 6.43 -25.06 7.02
C ILE A 12 5.81 -23.81 7.65
N VAL A 13 4.57 -23.89 8.16
CA VAL A 13 3.92 -22.71 8.77
C VAL A 13 4.70 -22.16 9.97
N PRO A 14 5.22 -22.98 10.91
CA PRO A 14 6.12 -22.49 11.95
C PRO A 14 7.40 -21.84 11.42
N LEU A 15 8.01 -22.38 10.36
CA LEU A 15 9.18 -21.77 9.72
C LEU A 15 8.85 -20.39 9.13
N LEU A 16 7.68 -20.22 8.51
CA LEU A 16 7.24 -18.92 7.99
C LEU A 16 7.00 -17.90 9.11
N TRP A 17 6.50 -18.34 10.27
CA TRP A 17 6.43 -17.48 11.46
C TRP A 17 7.81 -17.01 11.91
N LEU A 18 8.80 -17.92 11.93
CA LEU A 18 10.18 -17.56 12.24
C LEU A 18 10.73 -16.55 11.24
N VAL A 19 10.53 -16.76 9.93
CA VAL A 19 10.97 -15.83 8.88
C VAL A 19 10.33 -14.45 9.04
N ILE A 20 9.04 -14.37 9.36
CA ILE A 20 8.34 -13.10 9.62
C ILE A 20 8.84 -12.44 10.91
N GLY A 21 9.18 -13.23 11.94
CA GLY A 21 9.83 -12.74 13.15
C GLY A 21 11.19 -12.12 12.85
N ILE A 22 12.02 -12.79 12.04
CA ILE A 22 13.31 -12.27 11.57
C ILE A 22 13.10 -10.99 10.76
N TYR A 23 12.12 -10.95 9.85
CA TYR A 23 11.77 -9.74 9.10
C TYR A 23 11.40 -8.58 10.05
N GLY A 24 10.63 -8.85 11.10
CA GLY A 24 10.32 -7.87 12.15
C GLY A 24 11.58 -7.35 12.85
N ILE A 25 12.50 -8.23 13.24
CA ILE A 25 13.78 -7.84 13.87
C ILE A 25 14.62 -6.96 12.93
N LEU A 26 14.73 -7.34 11.65
CA LEU A 26 15.44 -6.56 10.64
C LEU A 26 14.79 -5.19 10.43
N CYS A 27 13.46 -5.12 10.46
CA CYS A 27 12.74 -3.84 10.42
C CYS A 27 13.03 -2.99 11.65
N THR A 28 13.07 -3.57 12.86
CA THR A 28 13.42 -2.83 14.09
C THR A 28 14.81 -2.22 13.96
N TYR A 29 15.79 -3.00 13.49
CA TYR A 29 17.14 -2.49 13.23
C TYR A 29 17.13 -1.35 12.20
N LEU A 30 16.50 -1.56 11.04
CA LEU A 30 16.42 -0.55 9.98
C LEU A 30 15.80 0.75 10.50
N PHE A 31 14.64 0.67 11.16
CA PHE A 31 13.91 1.84 11.63
C PHE A 31 14.61 2.54 12.79
N TYR A 32 15.34 1.79 13.63
CA TYR A 32 16.20 2.40 14.63
C TYR A 32 17.31 3.19 13.97
N MET A 33 18.06 2.58 13.05
CA MET A 33 19.12 3.25 12.32
C MET A 33 18.62 4.48 11.56
N GLN A 34 17.46 4.39 10.91
CA GLN A 34 16.79 5.51 10.24
C GLN A 34 16.42 6.64 11.22
N SER A 35 15.89 6.30 12.41
CA SER A 35 15.40 7.27 13.39
C SER A 35 16.48 8.11 14.06
N VAL A 36 17.72 7.58 14.14
CA VAL A 36 18.85 8.27 14.79
C VAL A 36 19.70 9.07 13.79
N GLN A 37 19.33 9.05 12.51
CA GLN A 37 20.03 9.84 11.51
C GLN A 37 19.80 11.34 11.70
N PRO A 38 20.80 12.18 11.40
CA PRO A 38 20.65 13.63 11.46
C PRO A 38 19.65 14.14 10.41
N LEU A 39 19.00 15.26 10.71
CA LEU A 39 18.17 16.04 9.78
C LEU A 39 19.04 16.83 8.78
N ASP A 40 19.93 16.14 8.09
CA ASP A 40 20.80 16.72 7.07
C ASP A 40 20.36 16.24 5.67
N TYR A 41 20.12 17.19 4.76
CA TYR A 41 19.84 16.92 3.35
C TYR A 41 20.98 16.18 2.65
N ASN A 42 22.21 16.28 3.16
CA ASN A 42 23.37 15.54 2.67
C ASN A 42 23.55 14.17 3.32
N ASN A 43 22.64 13.74 4.21
CA ASN A 43 22.75 12.42 4.81
C ASN A 43 22.68 11.32 3.74
N ARG A 44 23.75 10.53 3.65
CA ARG A 44 23.91 9.44 2.69
C ARG A 44 23.66 8.06 3.30
N TYR A 45 23.24 7.98 4.56
CA TYR A 45 23.05 6.72 5.26
C TYR A 45 21.67 6.61 5.89
N PHE A 46 21.00 5.48 5.67
CA PHE A 46 19.66 5.21 6.24
C PHE A 46 18.68 6.38 6.08
N GLN A 47 18.73 7.08 4.95
CA GLN A 47 17.89 8.26 4.72
C GLN A 47 16.42 7.88 4.82
N SER A 48 15.62 8.69 5.53
CA SER A 48 14.18 8.48 5.66
C SER A 48 13.44 9.72 6.13
N ASP A 49 12.11 9.71 6.00
CA ASP A 49 11.24 10.76 6.53
C ASP A 49 11.12 10.67 8.06
N LEU A 50 11.59 9.57 8.68
CA LEU A 50 11.32 9.26 10.07
C LEU A 50 11.93 10.28 11.05
N PRO A 51 13.21 10.69 10.95
CA PRO A 51 13.74 11.77 11.78
C PRO A 51 12.91 13.05 11.68
N TYR A 52 12.47 13.41 10.46
CA TYR A 52 11.68 14.61 10.22
C TYR A 52 10.29 14.50 10.86
N HIS A 53 9.62 13.36 10.72
CA HIS A 53 8.34 13.11 11.39
C HIS A 53 8.45 13.12 12.92
N ILE A 54 9.56 12.65 13.48
CA ILE A 54 9.83 12.70 14.92
C ILE A 54 10.05 14.15 15.36
N SER A 55 10.94 14.88 14.69
CA SER A 55 11.28 16.26 15.04
C SER A 55 10.07 17.20 14.95
N MET A 56 9.28 17.13 13.88
CA MET A 56 8.03 17.90 13.78
C MET A 56 7.09 17.66 14.98
N THR A 57 7.06 16.43 15.50
CA THR A 57 6.20 16.09 16.64
C THR A 57 6.80 16.58 17.97
N ILE A 58 8.09 16.32 18.18
CA ILE A 58 8.76 16.51 19.48
C ILE A 58 9.24 17.94 19.66
N ASP A 59 9.82 18.52 18.63
CA ASP A 59 10.49 19.83 18.67
C ASP A 59 9.50 20.95 18.28
N ASP A 60 8.79 20.78 17.15
CA ASP A 60 7.91 21.82 16.61
C ASP A 60 6.47 21.77 17.17
N GLY A 61 6.09 20.65 17.81
CA GLY A 61 4.73 20.44 18.32
C GLY A 61 3.66 20.36 17.22
N TRP A 62 4.02 19.92 16.02
CA TRP A 62 3.14 19.81 14.85
C TRP A 62 2.43 18.44 14.78
N TYR A 63 1.14 18.40 15.13
CA TYR A 63 0.32 17.18 15.14
C TYR A 63 -0.61 17.09 13.92
N TYR A 64 -0.06 17.01 12.71
CA TYR A 64 -0.87 16.87 11.49
C TYR A 64 -1.30 15.41 11.18
N SER A 65 -0.73 14.43 11.88
CA SER A 65 -1.01 13.01 11.70
C SER A 65 -1.24 12.31 13.04
N PHE A 66 -2.10 11.30 13.06
CA PHE A 66 -2.33 10.46 14.24
C PHE A 66 -1.06 9.73 14.70
N THR A 67 -0.07 9.52 13.82
CA THR A 67 1.22 8.95 14.23
C THR A 67 2.00 9.88 15.15
N ALA A 68 1.81 11.20 15.06
CA ALA A 68 2.48 12.16 15.93
C ALA A 68 2.18 11.88 17.41
N TYR A 69 0.91 11.64 17.77
CA TYR A 69 0.54 11.29 19.15
C TYR A 69 1.19 9.99 19.63
N ILE A 70 1.29 8.99 18.75
CA ILE A 70 1.95 7.72 19.06
C ILE A 70 3.45 7.95 19.26
N TYR A 71 4.10 8.70 18.37
CA TYR A 71 5.53 9.00 18.48
C TYR A 71 5.85 9.78 19.73
N GLN A 72 5.04 10.78 20.08
CA GLN A 72 5.21 11.54 21.32
C GLN A 72 5.15 10.62 22.55
N ALA A 73 4.14 9.76 22.63
CA ALA A 73 3.98 8.83 23.75
C ALA A 73 5.16 7.85 23.84
N LEU A 74 5.54 7.23 22.73
CA LEU A 74 6.64 6.26 22.69
C LEU A 74 8.00 6.90 22.96
N TYR A 75 8.24 8.12 22.46
CA TYR A 75 9.47 8.87 22.72
C TYR A 75 9.66 9.16 24.21
N ARG A 76 8.58 9.62 24.88
CA ARG A 76 8.59 9.87 26.34
C ARG A 76 8.79 8.58 27.13
N LEU A 77 8.09 7.50 26.77
CA LEU A 77 8.23 6.20 27.43
C LEU A 77 9.63 5.58 27.25
N ALA A 78 10.33 5.92 26.18
CA ALA A 78 11.69 5.49 25.92
C ALA A 78 12.77 6.35 26.59
N GLY A 79 12.39 7.32 27.44
CA GLY A 79 13.33 8.24 28.08
C GLY A 79 13.98 9.22 27.09
N ASN A 80 13.18 9.75 26.14
CA ASN A 80 13.62 10.62 25.04
C ASN A 80 14.48 9.90 23.98
N GLY A 81 14.29 8.59 23.83
CA GLY A 81 14.89 7.78 22.78
C GLY A 81 13.88 7.38 21.69
N THR A 82 14.39 6.92 20.54
CA THR A 82 13.55 6.51 19.39
C THR A 82 13.36 4.99 19.28
N ALA A 83 13.97 4.21 20.18
CA ALA A 83 13.94 2.75 20.11
C ALA A 83 12.51 2.15 20.13
N LEU A 84 11.61 2.70 20.94
CA LEU A 84 10.21 2.24 20.97
C LEU A 84 9.45 2.61 19.68
N ILE A 85 9.79 3.73 19.04
CA ILE A 85 9.21 4.12 17.74
C ILE A 85 9.64 3.12 16.65
N ALA A 86 10.92 2.74 16.64
CA ALA A 86 11.44 1.73 15.71
C ALA A 86 10.75 0.36 15.91
N GLY A 87 10.61 -0.09 17.15
CA GLY A 87 9.88 -1.31 17.49
C GLY A 87 8.41 -1.26 17.07
N PHE A 88 7.74 -0.12 17.27
CA PHE A 88 6.36 0.09 16.82
C PHE A 88 6.24 -0.03 15.29
N LEU A 89 7.12 0.63 14.53
CA LEU A 89 7.10 0.54 13.06
C LEU A 89 7.38 -0.89 12.57
N ALA A 90 8.24 -1.64 13.23
CA ALA A 90 8.47 -3.06 12.92
C ALA A 90 7.21 -3.91 13.14
N ILE A 91 6.48 -3.68 14.25
CA ILE A 91 5.19 -4.32 14.53
C ILE A 91 4.17 -3.95 13.43
N VAL A 92 4.13 -2.69 13.00
CA VAL A 92 3.28 -2.22 11.90
C VAL A 92 3.58 -2.97 10.60
N GLN A 93 4.85 -3.22 10.27
CA GLN A 93 5.23 -3.99 9.07
C GLN A 93 4.83 -5.47 9.17
N VAL A 94 5.01 -6.09 10.33
CA VAL A 94 4.53 -7.47 10.56
C VAL A 94 3.01 -7.52 10.46
N LEU A 95 2.30 -6.57 11.06
CA LEU A 95 0.85 -6.45 10.97
C LEU A 95 0.38 -6.31 9.51
N SER A 96 1.09 -5.56 8.69
CA SER A 96 0.83 -5.44 7.25
C SER A 96 0.87 -6.79 6.54
N VAL A 97 1.88 -7.62 6.84
CA VAL A 97 1.97 -9.01 6.32
C VAL A 97 0.78 -9.85 6.80
N LEU A 98 0.42 -9.79 8.08
CA LEU A 98 -0.69 -10.57 8.64
C LEU A 98 -2.06 -10.17 8.06
N LEU A 99 -2.28 -8.87 7.84
CA LEU A 99 -3.51 -8.38 7.21
C LEU A 99 -3.55 -8.73 5.72
N THR A 100 -2.40 -8.73 5.04
CA THR A 100 -2.29 -9.22 3.66
C THR A 100 -2.62 -10.71 3.57
N GLU A 101 -2.14 -11.52 4.51
CA GLU A 101 -2.49 -12.95 4.62
C GLU A 101 -4.00 -13.14 4.78
N ARG A 102 -4.62 -12.35 5.66
CA ARG A 102 -6.06 -12.38 5.88
C ARG A 102 -6.84 -11.96 4.63
N LEU A 103 -6.35 -10.97 3.88
CA LEU A 103 -6.92 -10.55 2.61
C LEU A 103 -6.83 -11.67 1.57
N LEU A 104 -5.67 -12.30 1.40
CA LEU A 104 -5.50 -13.45 0.52
C LEU A 104 -6.41 -14.63 0.90
N ARG A 105 -6.59 -14.89 2.20
CA ARG A 105 -7.56 -15.91 2.67
C ARG A 105 -8.99 -15.57 2.28
N LEU A 106 -9.39 -14.30 2.38
CA LEU A 106 -10.70 -13.85 1.95
C LEU A 106 -10.88 -14.01 0.43
N LEU A 107 -9.85 -13.70 -0.36
CA LEU A 107 -9.89 -13.85 -1.82
C LEU A 107 -9.95 -15.33 -2.24
N PHE A 108 -9.20 -16.20 -1.57
CA PHE A 108 -9.14 -17.64 -1.87
C PHE A 108 -10.21 -18.49 -1.18
N ASP A 109 -11.14 -17.86 -0.45
CA ASP A 109 -12.16 -18.53 0.37
C ASP A 109 -11.56 -19.60 1.32
N ARG A 110 -10.48 -19.23 2.02
CA ARG A 110 -9.76 -20.09 2.97
C ARG A 110 -10.05 -19.67 4.41
N LYS A 111 -10.50 -20.61 5.24
CA LYS A 111 -10.75 -20.35 6.67
C LYS A 111 -9.47 -20.27 7.50
N LYS A 112 -8.48 -21.12 7.20
CA LYS A 112 -7.22 -21.25 7.97
C LYS A 112 -6.02 -20.76 7.17
N ILE A 113 -4.99 -20.33 7.89
CA ILE A 113 -3.67 -20.00 7.32
C ILE A 113 -3.14 -21.22 6.57
N SER A 114 -2.55 -20.98 5.40
CA SER A 114 -1.91 -22.00 4.58
C SER A 114 -0.52 -21.52 4.15
N VAL A 115 0.37 -22.46 3.81
CA VAL A 115 1.71 -22.10 3.27
C VAL A 115 1.59 -21.13 2.10
N LEU A 116 0.63 -21.37 1.18
CA LEU A 116 0.39 -20.49 0.04
C LEU A 116 0.01 -19.07 0.48
N THR A 117 -1.05 -18.91 1.29
CA THR A 117 -1.49 -17.55 1.71
C THR A 117 -0.43 -16.82 2.50
N PHE A 118 0.29 -17.54 3.36
CA PHE A 118 1.23 -16.93 4.27
C PHE A 118 2.56 -16.55 3.60
N ALA A 119 3.12 -17.45 2.78
CA ALA A 119 4.30 -17.14 1.99
C ALA A 119 4.00 -16.03 0.96
N SER A 120 2.84 -16.07 0.30
CA SER A 120 2.45 -15.02 -0.65
C SER A 120 2.27 -13.67 0.03
N ALA A 121 1.75 -13.63 1.26
CA ALA A 121 1.62 -12.39 2.02
C ALA A 121 2.98 -11.74 2.31
N LEU A 122 3.96 -12.53 2.74
CA LEU A 122 5.33 -12.05 2.96
C LEU A 122 5.93 -11.52 1.65
N VAL A 123 5.86 -12.33 0.59
CA VAL A 123 6.41 -11.99 -0.72
C VAL A 123 5.79 -10.71 -1.29
N LEU A 124 4.47 -10.56 -1.25
CA LEU A 124 3.78 -9.36 -1.74
C LEU A 124 4.13 -8.09 -0.93
N ASN A 125 4.58 -8.24 0.32
CA ASN A 125 5.08 -7.14 1.15
C ASN A 125 6.58 -6.83 0.94
N LEU A 126 7.26 -7.59 0.09
CA LEU A 126 8.65 -7.34 -0.31
C LEU A 126 8.77 -6.88 -1.77
N VAL A 127 7.79 -7.19 -2.62
CA VAL A 127 7.78 -6.82 -4.06
C VAL A 127 8.09 -5.33 -4.30
N MET A 128 8.97 -5.05 -5.25
CA MET A 128 9.26 -3.71 -5.77
C MET A 128 8.95 -3.63 -7.28
N ALA A 129 9.18 -2.47 -7.89
CA ALA A 129 9.02 -2.29 -9.33
C ALA A 129 9.94 -3.22 -10.13
N PHE A 130 9.61 -3.44 -11.41
CA PHE A 130 10.49 -4.14 -12.34
C PHE A 130 11.65 -3.20 -12.67
N PHE A 131 12.78 -3.36 -11.98
CA PHE A 131 13.92 -2.47 -12.20
C PHE A 131 14.52 -2.70 -13.59
N TRP A 132 14.70 -1.62 -14.34
CA TRP A 132 15.39 -1.66 -15.63
C TRP A 132 16.19 -0.38 -15.77
N PRO A 133 17.53 -0.40 -15.65
CA PRO A 133 18.38 0.81 -15.67
C PRO A 133 18.09 1.78 -16.82
N TYR A 134 17.63 1.24 -17.96
CA TYR A 134 17.20 2.04 -19.11
C TYR A 134 15.99 2.95 -18.81
N ALA A 135 15.05 2.49 -17.98
CA ALA A 135 13.87 3.24 -17.58
C ALA A 135 14.16 4.24 -16.45
N GLY A 136 15.10 3.93 -15.55
CA GLY A 136 15.50 4.80 -14.46
C GLY A 136 16.71 4.27 -13.69
N SER A 137 17.52 5.19 -13.16
CA SER A 137 18.79 4.85 -12.50
C SER A 137 18.62 4.40 -11.04
N TYR A 138 17.46 4.68 -10.42
CA TYR A 138 17.21 4.41 -9.01
C TYR A 138 16.11 3.35 -8.85
N PRO A 139 16.38 2.18 -8.24
CA PRO A 139 15.42 1.07 -8.15
C PRO A 139 14.11 1.40 -7.45
N TYR A 140 14.10 2.42 -6.59
CA TYR A 140 12.89 2.91 -5.93
C TYR A 140 12.40 4.23 -6.52
N VAL A 141 13.12 5.35 -6.35
CA VAL A 141 12.56 6.68 -6.67
C VAL A 141 12.30 6.93 -8.16
N SER A 142 12.97 6.22 -9.06
CA SER A 142 12.64 6.30 -10.49
C SER A 142 11.31 5.61 -10.82
N TYR A 143 10.77 4.79 -9.92
CA TYR A 143 9.58 3.96 -10.09
C TYR A 143 8.57 4.23 -8.97
N GLN A 144 7.44 3.53 -9.02
CA GLN A 144 6.43 3.53 -7.97
C GLN A 144 6.32 2.14 -7.37
N ALA A 145 6.16 2.07 -6.06
CA ALA A 145 6.09 0.80 -5.34
C ALA A 145 5.04 0.86 -4.23
N GLY A 146 4.39 -0.27 -4.00
CA GLY A 146 3.45 -0.43 -2.89
C GLY A 146 4.12 -0.71 -1.54
N ASN A 147 5.40 -1.07 -1.55
CA ASN A 147 6.22 -1.36 -0.36
C ASN A 147 7.28 -0.27 -0.19
N ILE A 148 7.25 0.41 0.96
CA ILE A 148 8.03 1.61 1.23
C ILE A 148 8.59 1.52 2.66
N TRP A 149 9.91 1.63 2.81
CA TRP A 149 10.60 1.51 4.10
C TRP A 149 11.14 2.82 4.68
N HIS A 150 11.04 3.94 3.98
CA HIS A 150 11.55 5.25 4.46
C HIS A 150 10.44 6.24 4.85
N ASN A 151 9.19 5.99 4.46
CA ASN A 151 8.05 6.86 4.79
C ASN A 151 7.21 6.24 5.92
N SER A 152 7.39 6.72 7.15
CA SER A 152 6.79 6.10 8.32
C SER A 152 5.27 6.31 8.45
N THR A 153 4.72 7.42 7.93
CA THR A 153 3.26 7.64 7.89
C THR A 153 2.59 6.69 6.89
N TYR A 154 3.21 6.44 5.73
CA TYR A 154 2.73 5.44 4.77
C TYR A 154 2.76 4.03 5.36
N GLN A 155 3.84 3.66 6.07
CA GLN A 155 3.94 2.37 6.75
C GLN A 155 2.79 2.14 7.72
N CYS A 156 2.46 3.13 8.54
CA CYS A 156 1.33 3.08 9.47
C CYS A 156 -0.04 3.06 8.76
N MET A 157 -0.18 3.82 7.65
CA MET A 157 -1.42 3.91 6.89
C MET A 157 -1.75 2.58 6.20
N LYS A 158 -0.75 1.91 5.62
CA LYS A 158 -0.94 0.71 4.80
C LYS A 158 -1.71 -0.42 5.49
N PRO A 159 -1.37 -0.91 6.70
CA PRO A 159 -2.17 -1.93 7.37
C PRO A 159 -3.59 -1.46 7.69
N ALA A 160 -3.79 -0.19 8.06
CA ALA A 160 -5.13 0.37 8.26
C ALA A 160 -5.96 0.35 6.97
N ALA A 161 -5.35 0.70 5.82
CA ALA A 161 -5.97 0.60 4.50
C ALA A 161 -6.32 -0.85 4.13
N ILE A 162 -5.44 -1.82 4.40
CA ILE A 162 -5.74 -3.26 4.16
C ILE A 162 -6.91 -3.71 5.05
N ALA A 163 -6.96 -3.29 6.31
CA ALA A 163 -8.08 -3.57 7.20
C ALA A 163 -9.39 -2.93 6.70
N ALA A 164 -9.34 -1.70 6.19
CA ALA A 164 -10.48 -1.04 5.57
C ALA A 164 -10.97 -1.80 4.33
N VAL A 165 -10.06 -2.27 3.47
CA VAL A 165 -10.39 -3.12 2.30
C VAL A 165 -11.02 -4.44 2.74
N LEU A 166 -10.48 -5.12 3.75
CA LEU A 166 -11.06 -6.33 4.33
C LEU A 166 -12.50 -6.09 4.83
N CYS A 167 -12.72 -4.97 5.53
CA CYS A 167 -14.05 -4.59 6.01
C CYS A 167 -15.00 -4.31 4.83
N TYR A 168 -14.54 -3.51 3.86
CA TYR A 168 -15.27 -3.17 2.65
C TYR A 168 -15.68 -4.41 1.86
N LEU A 169 -14.77 -5.35 1.57
CA LEU A 169 -15.08 -6.56 0.81
C LEU A 169 -16.10 -7.47 1.49
N ASN A 170 -16.16 -7.48 2.83
CA ASN A 170 -17.19 -8.22 3.55
C ASN A 170 -18.54 -7.49 3.50
N LEU A 171 -18.53 -6.17 3.59
CA LEU A 171 -19.72 -5.32 3.51
C LEU A 171 -20.31 -5.35 2.09
N GLU A 172 -19.46 -5.27 1.06
CA GLU A 172 -19.82 -5.23 -0.38
C GLU A 172 -20.64 -6.45 -0.84
N LYS A 173 -20.46 -7.60 -0.19
CA LYS A 173 -21.26 -8.81 -0.48
C LYS A 173 -22.75 -8.62 -0.24
N ASN A 174 -23.12 -7.86 0.81
CA ASN A 174 -24.48 -7.82 1.34
C ASN A 174 -25.06 -6.40 1.52
N TYR A 175 -24.32 -5.34 1.18
CA TYR A 175 -24.78 -3.96 1.38
C TYR A 175 -26.08 -3.66 0.63
N ARG A 176 -26.33 -4.32 -0.50
CA ARG A 176 -27.56 -4.13 -1.28
C ARG A 176 -28.82 -4.57 -0.54
N GLN A 177 -28.71 -5.50 0.42
CA GLN A 177 -29.82 -5.90 1.27
C GLN A 177 -29.86 -5.09 2.56
N LYS A 178 -28.73 -5.04 3.29
CA LYS A 178 -28.66 -4.40 4.61
C LYS A 178 -27.22 -4.05 4.99
N ILE A 179 -27.05 -2.87 5.59
CA ILE A 179 -25.85 -2.49 6.33
C ILE A 179 -26.23 -2.38 7.81
N THR A 180 -25.52 -3.10 8.67
CA THR A 180 -25.68 -2.97 10.13
C THR A 180 -24.89 -1.77 10.66
N LEU A 181 -25.33 -1.18 11.76
CA LEU A 181 -24.60 -0.08 12.42
C LEU A 181 -23.15 -0.48 12.75
N ARG A 182 -22.92 -1.72 13.20
CA ARG A 182 -21.57 -2.25 13.48
C ARG A 182 -20.68 -2.26 12.23
N GLN A 183 -21.21 -2.71 11.08
CA GLN A 183 -20.45 -2.72 9.82
C GLN A 183 -20.15 -1.28 9.36
N TRP A 184 -21.11 -0.38 9.50
CA TRP A 184 -20.95 1.02 9.18
C TRP A 184 -19.87 1.67 10.05
N LEU A 185 -19.96 1.53 11.37
CA LEU A 185 -19.00 2.07 12.34
C LEU A 185 -17.60 1.51 12.12
N LEU A 186 -17.48 0.21 11.83
CA LEU A 186 -16.18 -0.42 11.58
C LEU A 186 -15.52 0.13 10.32
N LEU A 187 -16.24 0.21 9.19
CA LEU A 187 -15.67 0.74 7.96
C LEU A 187 -15.35 2.23 8.11
N SER A 188 -16.29 3.02 8.65
CA SER A 188 -16.10 4.45 8.82
C SER A 188 -14.95 4.77 9.78
N GLY A 189 -14.86 4.07 10.91
CA GLY A 189 -13.75 4.21 11.86
C GLY A 189 -12.39 3.82 11.27
N LEU A 190 -12.34 2.76 10.45
CA LEU A 190 -11.11 2.39 9.73
C LEU A 190 -10.70 3.43 8.68
N LEU A 191 -11.67 4.03 7.98
CA LEU A 191 -11.39 5.12 7.04
C LEU A 191 -10.89 6.37 7.77
N VAL A 192 -11.48 6.72 8.92
CA VAL A 192 -11.03 7.83 9.79
C VAL A 192 -9.60 7.57 10.28
N LEU A 193 -9.33 6.37 10.80
CA LEU A 193 -7.99 5.98 11.26
C LEU A 193 -6.97 6.07 10.13
N THR A 194 -7.29 5.51 8.95
CA THR A 194 -6.39 5.52 7.80
C THR A 194 -6.10 6.95 7.37
N THR A 195 -7.14 7.79 7.24
CA THR A 195 -7.03 9.19 6.81
C THR A 195 -6.25 10.03 7.82
N GLY A 196 -6.53 9.87 9.12
CA GLY A 196 -5.83 10.58 10.18
C GLY A 196 -4.36 10.21 10.28
N ILE A 197 -3.97 8.99 9.90
CA ILE A 197 -2.56 8.64 9.70
C ILE A 197 -2.02 9.31 8.43
N LYS A 198 -2.66 9.07 7.29
CA LYS A 198 -2.30 9.65 5.99
C LYS A 198 -3.50 9.60 5.03
N PRO A 199 -3.91 10.71 4.41
CA PRO A 199 -5.15 10.78 3.62
C PRO A 199 -5.10 9.98 2.30
N SER A 200 -3.92 9.56 1.86
CA SER A 200 -3.65 9.01 0.53
C SER A 200 -4.51 7.80 0.13
N PHE A 201 -4.93 6.95 1.06
CA PHE A 201 -5.85 5.85 0.71
C PHE A 201 -7.27 6.37 0.40
N LEU A 202 -7.74 7.37 1.14
CA LEU A 202 -9.08 7.92 0.97
C LEU A 202 -9.22 8.64 -0.38
N THR A 203 -8.19 9.37 -0.80
CA THR A 203 -8.20 10.16 -2.05
C THR A 203 -8.39 9.29 -3.29
N VAL A 204 -7.98 8.01 -3.25
CA VAL A 204 -8.19 7.06 -4.35
C VAL A 204 -9.39 6.13 -4.15
N PHE A 205 -9.66 5.72 -2.91
CA PHE A 205 -10.74 4.79 -2.60
C PHE A 205 -12.12 5.45 -2.67
N ALA A 206 -12.27 6.66 -2.11
CA ALA A 206 -13.56 7.33 -2.02
C ALA A 206 -14.12 7.72 -3.40
N PRO A 207 -13.35 8.30 -4.34
CA PRO A 207 -13.86 8.58 -5.68
C PRO A 207 -14.26 7.30 -6.43
N MET A 208 -13.49 6.21 -6.30
CA MET A 208 -13.87 4.94 -6.94
C MET A 208 -15.13 4.35 -6.31
N LEU A 209 -15.27 4.44 -4.99
CA LEU A 209 -16.49 4.05 -4.29
C LEU A 209 -17.69 4.88 -4.79
N ALA A 210 -17.54 6.19 -4.97
CA ALA A 210 -18.57 7.06 -5.53
C ALA A 210 -18.98 6.62 -6.94
N ILE A 211 -18.03 6.39 -7.85
CA ILE A 211 -18.30 5.89 -9.21
C ILE A 211 -19.06 4.56 -9.17
N LYS A 212 -18.62 3.61 -8.34
CA LYS A 212 -19.30 2.32 -8.16
C LYS A 212 -20.74 2.53 -7.68
N LEU A 213 -20.94 3.37 -6.67
CA LEU A 213 -22.23 3.62 -6.05
C LEU A 213 -23.21 4.34 -6.99
N LEU A 214 -22.73 5.28 -7.80
CA LEU A 214 -23.51 5.90 -8.87
C LEU A 214 -23.95 4.85 -9.89
N ALA A 215 -23.03 3.97 -10.31
CA ALA A 215 -23.35 2.88 -11.22
C ALA A 215 -24.32 1.84 -10.61
N ASP A 216 -24.34 1.69 -9.28
CA ASP A 216 -25.31 0.86 -8.57
C ASP A 216 -26.70 1.52 -8.52
N LEU A 217 -26.75 2.84 -8.34
CA LEU A 217 -28.00 3.61 -8.39
C LEU A 217 -28.66 3.52 -9.77
N CYS A 218 -27.87 3.66 -10.85
CA CYS A 218 -28.34 3.42 -12.23
C CYS A 218 -28.87 2.00 -12.44
N ARG A 219 -28.39 1.01 -11.66
CA ARG A 219 -28.86 -0.38 -11.67
C ARG A 219 -29.98 -0.65 -10.66
N LYS A 220 -30.66 0.40 -10.20
CA LYS A 220 -31.83 0.34 -9.31
C LYS A 220 -31.53 -0.29 -7.93
N VAL A 221 -30.29 -0.20 -7.45
CA VAL A 221 -30.00 -0.48 -6.03
C VAL A 221 -30.66 0.60 -5.18
N SER A 222 -31.24 0.22 -4.03
CA SER A 222 -31.91 1.16 -3.13
C SER A 222 -31.01 2.34 -2.74
N PHE A 223 -31.52 3.56 -2.90
CA PHE A 223 -30.82 4.79 -2.51
C PHE A 223 -30.34 4.74 -1.05
N ARG A 224 -31.15 4.19 -0.14
CA ARG A 224 -30.77 4.03 1.27
C ARG A 224 -29.48 3.22 1.43
N GLN A 225 -29.32 2.12 0.69
CA GLN A 225 -28.11 1.29 0.79
C GLN A 225 -26.90 1.96 0.15
N VAL A 226 -27.11 2.65 -0.97
CA VAL A 226 -26.08 3.46 -1.63
C VAL A 226 -25.60 4.57 -0.69
N PHE A 227 -26.53 5.32 -0.10
CA PHE A 227 -26.25 6.39 0.85
C PHE A 227 -25.57 5.88 2.11
N LEU A 228 -26.05 4.79 2.72
CA LEU A 228 -25.43 4.22 3.92
C LEU A 228 -24.00 3.75 3.68
N LEU A 229 -23.70 3.13 2.53
CA LEU A 229 -22.32 2.75 2.21
C LEU A 229 -21.47 4.00 1.91
N GLY A 230 -21.97 4.93 1.11
CA GLY A 230 -21.26 6.16 0.78
C GLY A 230 -20.98 7.05 1.99
N SER A 231 -21.91 7.10 2.95
CA SER A 231 -21.78 7.94 4.15
C SER A 231 -20.67 7.49 5.10
N THR A 232 -20.15 6.25 4.96
CA THR A 232 -18.98 5.79 5.74
C THR A 232 -17.73 6.64 5.52
N VAL A 233 -17.64 7.34 4.37
CA VAL A 233 -16.54 8.25 4.03
C VAL A 233 -16.66 9.61 4.74
N LEU A 234 -17.87 10.06 5.08
CA LEU A 234 -18.10 11.44 5.55
C LEU A 234 -17.29 11.81 6.79
N PRO A 235 -17.16 10.96 7.83
CA PRO A 235 -16.33 11.31 8.99
C PRO A 235 -14.85 11.51 8.63
N SER A 236 -14.35 10.82 7.60
CA SER A 236 -12.96 10.99 7.14
C SER A 236 -12.75 12.30 6.40
N LEU A 237 -13.78 12.86 5.77
CA LEU A 237 -13.70 14.20 5.17
C LEU A 237 -13.49 15.27 6.26
N GLY A 238 -14.12 15.10 7.43
CA GLY A 238 -13.85 15.97 8.59
C GLY A 238 -12.39 15.93 9.03
N VAL A 239 -11.76 14.75 9.00
CA VAL A 239 -10.32 14.61 9.28
C VAL A 239 -9.47 15.34 8.23
N ILE A 240 -9.80 15.24 6.94
CA ILE A 240 -9.09 15.98 5.88
C ILE A 240 -9.20 17.49 6.11
N LEU A 241 -10.39 18.00 6.46
CA LEU A 241 -10.58 19.42 6.75
C LEU A 241 -9.74 19.88 7.93
N TRP A 242 -9.67 19.08 9.00
CA TRP A 242 -8.79 19.33 10.14
C TRP A 242 -7.31 19.32 9.75
N GLN A 243 -6.85 18.29 9.03
CA GLN A 243 -5.45 18.21 8.55
C GLN A 243 -5.10 19.39 7.65
N ASN A 244 -6.02 19.80 6.76
CA ASN A 244 -5.83 20.94 5.89
C ASN A 244 -5.69 22.24 6.70
N ALA A 245 -6.54 22.46 7.70
CA ALA A 245 -6.44 23.63 8.59
C ALA A 245 -5.10 23.69 9.36
N VAL A 246 -4.53 22.52 9.72
CA VAL A 246 -3.23 22.44 10.39
C VAL A 246 -2.07 22.63 9.41
N LEU A 247 -2.14 22.06 8.20
CA LEU A 247 -1.05 22.03 7.21
C LEU A 247 -0.99 23.28 6.31
N PHE A 248 -2.14 23.92 6.03
CA PHE A 248 -2.29 24.98 5.05
C PHE A 248 -2.96 26.23 5.63
N GLY A 249 -2.60 26.60 6.87
CA GLY A 249 -2.93 27.92 7.40
C GLY A 249 -2.55 29.03 6.41
N THR A 250 -3.27 30.17 6.47
CA THR A 250 -3.28 31.26 5.47
C THR A 250 -1.92 31.85 5.08
N GLU A 251 -0.83 31.49 5.77
CA GLU A 251 0.52 32.03 5.58
C GLU A 251 1.53 31.07 4.95
N THR A 252 1.12 29.86 4.55
CA THR A 252 2.08 28.83 4.09
C THR A 252 2.53 28.97 2.62
N GLY A 253 1.81 29.69 1.77
CA GLY A 253 2.14 29.85 0.35
C GLY A 253 2.07 28.55 -0.49
N HIS A 254 1.58 27.45 0.10
CA HIS A 254 1.42 26.16 -0.56
C HIS A 254 0.01 26.02 -1.16
N GLY A 255 -0.06 25.48 -2.37
CA GLY A 255 -1.29 25.21 -3.11
C GLY A 255 -1.18 23.95 -3.95
N ILE A 256 -2.21 23.67 -4.74
CA ILE A 256 -2.25 22.54 -5.67
C ILE A 256 -2.23 23.10 -7.08
N THR A 257 -1.35 22.58 -7.94
CA THR A 257 -1.28 22.90 -9.36
C THR A 257 -1.53 21.66 -10.22
N PHE A 258 -1.96 21.90 -11.45
CA PHE A 258 -2.14 20.86 -12.47
C PHE A 258 -0.90 20.79 -13.35
N SER A 259 -0.08 19.75 -13.19
CA SER A 259 1.19 19.59 -13.91
C SER A 259 1.40 18.13 -14.35
N PRO A 260 0.83 17.76 -15.52
CA PRO A 260 0.92 16.41 -16.06
C PRO A 260 2.36 15.89 -16.12
N TRP A 261 2.58 14.68 -15.61
CA TRP A 261 3.87 13.95 -15.62
C TRP A 261 4.98 14.51 -14.74
N TYR A 262 4.82 15.68 -14.12
CA TYR A 262 5.88 16.32 -13.33
C TYR A 262 6.47 15.38 -12.28
N THR A 263 5.64 14.87 -11.36
CA THR A 263 6.06 13.99 -10.26
C THR A 263 6.75 12.73 -10.78
N PHE A 264 6.18 12.09 -11.82
CA PHE A 264 6.77 10.89 -12.41
C PHE A 264 8.12 11.16 -13.10
N SER A 265 8.34 12.38 -13.60
CA SER A 265 9.56 12.75 -14.33
C SER A 265 10.75 13.14 -13.44
N LEU A 266 10.53 13.36 -12.13
CA LEU A 266 11.56 13.87 -11.22
C LEU A 266 12.82 13.00 -11.17
N HIS A 267 12.67 11.68 -11.27
CA HIS A 267 13.76 10.72 -11.06
C HIS A 267 13.83 9.61 -12.11
N ALA A 268 13.00 9.64 -13.15
CA ALA A 268 12.95 8.60 -14.18
C ALA A 268 13.61 9.05 -15.48
N ASN A 269 14.48 8.21 -16.05
CA ASN A 269 15.11 8.47 -17.36
C ASN A 269 14.08 8.36 -18.50
N ARG A 270 13.17 7.39 -18.40
CA ARG A 270 12.05 7.15 -19.32
C ARG A 270 10.77 6.98 -18.54
N THR A 271 10.16 8.11 -18.16
CA THR A 271 9.00 8.20 -17.26
C THR A 271 7.90 7.19 -17.55
N LYS A 272 7.41 7.12 -18.80
CA LYS A 272 6.31 6.22 -19.16
C LYS A 272 6.68 4.74 -18.97
N LEU A 273 7.91 4.38 -19.31
CA LEU A 273 8.41 3.02 -19.14
C LEU A 273 8.55 2.67 -17.66
N ALA A 274 9.04 3.61 -16.84
CA ALA A 274 9.14 3.41 -15.40
C ALA A 274 7.76 3.18 -14.74
N VAL A 275 6.73 3.92 -15.15
CA VAL A 275 5.35 3.68 -14.71
C VAL A 275 4.88 2.28 -15.10
N LEU A 276 5.12 1.82 -16.33
CA LEU A 276 4.76 0.47 -16.77
C LEU A 276 5.51 -0.62 -15.97
N CYS A 277 6.81 -0.41 -15.73
CA CYS A 277 7.65 -1.27 -14.90
C CYS A 277 7.16 -1.37 -13.45
N SER A 278 6.57 -0.30 -12.91
CA SER A 278 6.04 -0.24 -11.54
C SER A 278 4.89 -1.24 -11.32
N ILE A 279 4.06 -1.45 -12.35
CA ILE A 279 2.90 -2.35 -12.33
C ILE A 279 3.02 -3.49 -13.34
N ALA A 280 4.24 -3.91 -13.69
CA ALA A 280 4.49 -4.90 -14.73
C ALA A 280 3.74 -6.22 -14.48
N PHE A 281 3.84 -6.81 -13.28
CA PHE A 281 3.11 -8.03 -12.96
C PHE A 281 1.58 -7.87 -13.07
N PRO A 282 0.93 -6.89 -12.42
CA PRO A 282 -0.49 -6.64 -12.60
C PRO A 282 -0.90 -6.47 -14.06
N LEU A 283 -0.12 -5.73 -14.86
CA LEU A 283 -0.40 -5.52 -16.29
C LEU A 283 -0.34 -6.83 -17.07
N VAL A 284 0.69 -7.64 -16.89
CA VAL A 284 0.82 -8.93 -17.58
C VAL A 284 -0.33 -9.87 -17.21
N VAL A 285 -0.71 -9.92 -15.93
CA VAL A 285 -1.87 -10.71 -15.49
C VAL A 285 -3.17 -10.18 -16.11
N LEU A 286 -3.34 -8.86 -16.16
CA LEU A 286 -4.50 -8.21 -16.76
C LEU A 286 -4.62 -8.56 -18.24
N LEU A 287 -3.53 -8.48 -19.01
CA LEU A 287 -3.49 -8.85 -20.43
C LEU A 287 -4.00 -10.28 -20.67
N PHE A 288 -3.62 -11.22 -19.81
CA PHE A 288 -4.08 -12.62 -19.90
C PHE A 288 -5.46 -12.86 -19.27
N SER A 289 -6.00 -11.90 -18.54
CA SER A 289 -7.24 -12.02 -17.76
C SER A 289 -8.26 -10.92 -18.08
N LEU A 290 -8.18 -10.27 -19.26
CA LEU A 290 -9.03 -9.12 -19.62
C LEU A 290 -10.53 -9.41 -19.48
N LYS A 291 -10.96 -10.62 -19.86
CA LYS A 291 -12.37 -11.02 -19.71
C LYS A 291 -12.80 -11.12 -18.24
N GLU A 292 -11.87 -11.48 -17.35
CA GLU A 292 -12.14 -11.58 -15.92
C GLU A 292 -12.23 -10.21 -15.25
N LEU A 293 -11.59 -9.17 -15.82
CA LEU A 293 -11.71 -7.79 -15.33
C LEU A 293 -13.17 -7.37 -15.20
N PHE A 294 -13.97 -7.58 -16.24
CA PHE A 294 -15.37 -7.16 -16.27
C PHE A 294 -16.31 -8.15 -15.55
N ARG A 295 -15.85 -9.37 -15.27
CA ARG A 295 -16.64 -10.39 -14.56
C ARG A 295 -16.49 -10.29 -13.05
N ASP A 296 -15.28 -10.04 -12.56
CA ASP A 296 -15.04 -9.84 -11.12
C ASP A 296 -15.11 -8.36 -10.77
N ARG A 297 -16.24 -7.95 -10.17
CA ARG A 297 -16.47 -6.56 -9.74
C ARG A 297 -15.42 -6.06 -8.75
N ARG A 298 -14.83 -6.93 -7.94
CA ARG A 298 -13.75 -6.56 -7.00
C ARG A 298 -12.49 -6.22 -7.77
N TYR A 299 -12.15 -7.04 -8.78
CA TYR A 299 -10.97 -6.79 -9.60
C TYR A 299 -11.11 -5.51 -10.42
N LEU A 300 -12.29 -5.28 -11.02
CA LEU A 300 -12.62 -4.02 -11.69
C LEU A 300 -12.50 -2.82 -10.74
N PHE A 301 -13.03 -2.95 -9.52
CA PHE A 301 -12.99 -1.89 -8.53
C PHE A 301 -11.56 -1.48 -8.19
N PHE A 302 -10.66 -2.42 -7.90
CA PHE A 302 -9.27 -2.09 -7.53
C PHE A 302 -8.41 -1.65 -8.73
N TRP A 303 -8.71 -2.09 -9.95
CA TRP A 303 -8.15 -1.44 -11.14
C TRP A 303 -8.64 0.00 -11.29
N GLY A 304 -9.90 0.27 -10.96
CA GLY A 304 -10.46 1.63 -10.91
C GLY A 304 -9.77 2.51 -9.85
N VAL A 305 -9.56 1.99 -8.64
CA VAL A 305 -8.76 2.68 -7.59
C VAL A 305 -7.35 2.97 -8.09
N THR A 306 -6.73 2.01 -8.79
CA THR A 306 -5.40 2.19 -9.40
C THR A 306 -5.41 3.27 -10.47
N GLY A 307 -6.46 3.32 -11.31
CA GLY A 307 -6.64 4.35 -12.32
C GLY A 307 -6.81 5.75 -11.73
N ILE A 308 -7.61 5.89 -10.65
CA ILE A 308 -7.78 7.16 -9.95
C ILE A 308 -6.46 7.61 -9.32
N GLY A 309 -5.75 6.71 -8.63
CA GLY A 309 -4.44 7.03 -8.07
C GLY A 309 -3.42 7.43 -9.13
N PHE A 310 -3.42 6.74 -10.29
CA PHE A 310 -2.57 7.13 -11.42
C PHE A 310 -2.92 8.54 -11.92
N LEU A 311 -4.20 8.87 -12.10
CA LEU A 311 -4.64 10.19 -12.56
C LEU A 311 -4.31 11.29 -11.54
N GLU A 312 -4.48 11.02 -10.25
CA GLU A 312 -4.11 11.91 -9.15
C GLU A 312 -2.60 12.21 -9.21
N ALA A 313 -1.76 11.17 -9.25
CA ALA A 313 -0.31 11.29 -9.33
C ALA A 313 0.19 11.89 -10.65
N LEU A 314 -0.54 11.67 -11.75
CA LEU A 314 -0.23 12.21 -13.06
C LEU A 314 -0.45 13.71 -13.10
N CYS A 315 -1.58 14.18 -12.57
CA CYS A 315 -2.11 15.51 -12.82
C CYS A 315 -1.84 16.49 -11.67
N LEU A 316 -1.84 16.05 -10.42
CA LEU A 316 -1.82 16.94 -9.25
C LEU A 316 -0.43 17.02 -8.63
N VAL A 317 0.01 18.24 -8.33
CA VAL A 317 1.30 18.54 -7.70
C VAL A 317 1.11 19.64 -6.67
N GLU A 318 1.76 19.54 -5.52
CA GLU A 318 1.81 20.64 -4.55
C GLU A 318 2.77 21.75 -5.04
N THR A 319 2.50 23.01 -4.72
CA THR A 319 3.38 24.13 -5.08
C THR A 319 4.43 24.42 -3.99
N GLY A 320 5.47 25.16 -4.36
CA GLY A 320 6.54 25.55 -3.43
C GLY A 320 7.52 24.42 -3.11
N SER A 321 8.09 24.45 -1.91
CA SER A 321 9.12 23.48 -1.46
C SER A 321 8.63 22.04 -1.47
N ARG A 322 7.33 21.81 -1.30
CA ARG A 322 6.69 20.49 -1.25
C ARG A 322 6.43 19.86 -2.62
N SER A 323 6.67 20.59 -3.72
CA SER A 323 6.44 20.10 -5.08
C SER A 323 7.19 18.80 -5.39
N ARG A 324 8.37 18.61 -4.79
CA ARG A 324 9.22 17.43 -5.00
C ARG A 324 8.89 16.26 -4.07
N ASP A 325 8.02 16.45 -3.07
CA ASP A 325 7.63 15.41 -2.11
C ASP A 325 6.68 14.37 -2.75
N GLY A 326 6.05 14.73 -3.87
CA GLY A 326 5.14 13.84 -4.60
C GLY A 326 3.95 13.39 -3.76
N ASN A 327 3.35 14.25 -2.94
CA ASN A 327 2.31 13.84 -1.98
C ASN A 327 1.07 13.18 -2.62
N PHE A 328 0.74 13.53 -3.87
CA PHE A 328 -0.32 12.89 -4.66
C PHE A 328 0.06 11.50 -5.21
N LEU A 329 1.33 11.09 -5.12
CA LEU A 329 1.82 9.78 -5.53
C LEU A 329 1.45 8.68 -4.53
N TRP A 330 1.34 9.01 -3.24
CA TRP A 330 1.14 8.01 -2.18
C TRP A 330 -0.18 7.24 -2.32
N GLY A 331 -1.22 7.87 -2.88
CA GLY A 331 -2.49 7.20 -3.18
C GLY A 331 -2.34 6.15 -4.28
N TYR A 332 -1.53 6.45 -5.29
CA TYR A 332 -1.14 5.48 -6.31
C TYR A 332 -0.31 4.34 -5.72
N CYS A 333 0.65 4.61 -4.83
CA CYS A 333 1.47 3.57 -4.18
C CYS A 333 0.62 2.53 -3.43
N ILE A 334 -0.36 2.96 -2.61
CA ILE A 334 -1.25 2.00 -1.93
C ILE A 334 -2.17 1.26 -2.91
N ALA A 335 -2.61 1.92 -3.99
CA ALA A 335 -3.38 1.26 -5.04
C ALA A 335 -2.57 0.20 -5.79
N ILE A 336 -1.29 0.46 -6.06
CA ILE A 336 -0.33 -0.52 -6.60
C ILE A 336 -0.26 -1.73 -5.69
N PHE A 337 -0.05 -1.53 -4.38
CA PHE A 337 0.00 -2.64 -3.44
C PHE A 337 -1.26 -3.52 -3.52
N LEU A 338 -2.43 -2.90 -3.51
CA LEU A 338 -3.70 -3.61 -3.57
C LEU A 338 -3.87 -4.36 -4.90
N ILE A 339 -3.58 -3.73 -6.05
CA ILE A 339 -3.75 -4.39 -7.34
C ILE A 339 -2.76 -5.54 -7.55
N PHE A 340 -1.60 -5.52 -6.92
CA PHE A 340 -0.72 -6.69 -6.83
C PHE A 340 -1.39 -7.86 -6.11
N VAL A 341 -2.05 -7.62 -4.98
CA VAL A 341 -2.78 -8.67 -4.23
C VAL A 341 -3.92 -9.27 -5.08
N PHE A 342 -4.73 -8.44 -5.73
CA PHE A 342 -5.83 -8.93 -6.57
C PHE A 342 -5.33 -9.60 -7.86
N SER A 343 -4.28 -9.07 -8.48
CA SER A 343 -3.67 -9.71 -9.66
C SER A 343 -3.00 -11.03 -9.29
N PHE A 344 -2.46 -11.16 -8.08
CA PHE A 344 -1.96 -12.44 -7.58
C PHE A 344 -3.07 -13.51 -7.50
N GLU A 345 -4.29 -13.14 -7.08
CA GLU A 345 -5.43 -14.05 -7.15
C GLU A 345 -5.72 -14.49 -8.60
N LYS A 346 -5.79 -13.54 -9.54
CA LYS A 346 -6.06 -13.85 -10.95
C LYS A 346 -4.98 -14.70 -11.59
N TRP A 347 -3.71 -14.44 -11.27
CA TRP A 347 -2.57 -15.23 -11.70
C TRP A 347 -2.71 -16.70 -11.29
N LEU A 348 -3.02 -16.98 -10.02
CA LEU A 348 -3.24 -18.36 -9.56
C LEU A 348 -4.45 -19.03 -10.23
N LEU A 349 -5.49 -18.27 -10.59
CA LEU A 349 -6.65 -18.81 -11.30
C LEU A 349 -6.32 -19.24 -12.74
N LEU A 350 -5.22 -18.77 -13.34
CA LEU A 350 -4.77 -19.25 -14.65
C LEU A 350 -4.48 -20.76 -14.63
N LEU A 351 -3.95 -21.29 -13.51
CA LEU A 351 -3.70 -22.74 -13.34
C LEU A 351 -4.99 -23.57 -13.28
N LYS A 352 -6.14 -22.95 -12.99
CA LYS A 352 -7.44 -23.63 -12.92
C LYS A 352 -8.18 -23.64 -14.26
N LYS A 353 -7.61 -23.06 -15.32
CA LYS A 353 -8.24 -23.05 -16.65
C LYS A 353 -8.08 -24.42 -17.32
N GLU A 354 -9.20 -25.09 -17.57
CA GLU A 354 -9.24 -26.43 -18.18
C GLU A 354 -9.22 -26.39 -19.71
N LYS A 355 -9.63 -25.27 -20.32
CA LYS A 355 -9.56 -25.04 -21.78
C LYS A 355 -8.25 -24.34 -22.13
N HIS A 356 -7.65 -24.67 -23.27
CA HIS A 356 -6.36 -24.11 -23.73
C HIS A 356 -5.26 -24.19 -22.65
N VAL A 357 -5.08 -25.36 -22.03
CA VAL A 357 -4.19 -25.57 -20.88
C VAL A 357 -2.76 -25.09 -21.14
N LEU A 358 -2.19 -25.38 -22.31
CA LEU A 358 -0.83 -24.96 -22.64
C LEU A 358 -0.70 -23.43 -22.63
N TYR A 359 -1.65 -22.73 -23.26
CA TYR A 359 -1.68 -21.26 -23.28
C TYR A 359 -1.69 -20.68 -21.87
N TYR A 360 -2.63 -21.11 -21.00
CA TYR A 360 -2.73 -20.54 -19.65
C TYR A 360 -1.56 -20.92 -18.74
N ARG A 361 -0.94 -22.09 -18.95
CA ARG A 361 0.31 -22.45 -18.26
C ARG A 361 1.47 -21.57 -18.70
N THR A 362 1.59 -21.28 -20.00
CA THR A 362 2.58 -20.33 -20.52
C THR A 362 2.35 -18.94 -19.94
N CYS A 363 1.11 -18.44 -19.95
CA CYS A 363 0.74 -17.16 -19.32
C CYS A 363 1.11 -17.13 -17.83
N PHE A 364 0.85 -18.23 -17.11
CA PHE A 364 1.20 -18.36 -15.70
C PHE A 364 2.72 -18.26 -15.49
N VAL A 365 3.52 -18.95 -16.31
CA VAL A 365 4.99 -18.90 -16.23
C VAL A 365 5.50 -17.50 -16.54
N ILE A 366 5.04 -16.86 -17.62
CA ILE A 366 5.45 -15.51 -18.01
C ILE A 366 5.17 -14.51 -16.88
N ALA A 367 3.94 -14.47 -16.38
CA ALA A 367 3.58 -13.59 -15.26
C ALA A 367 4.38 -13.93 -13.98
N GLY A 368 4.63 -15.22 -13.75
CA GLY A 368 5.45 -15.70 -12.64
C GLY A 368 6.90 -15.24 -12.72
N CYS A 369 7.51 -15.23 -13.91
CA CYS A 369 8.87 -14.71 -14.12
C CYS A 369 8.95 -13.20 -13.83
N VAL A 370 7.95 -12.42 -14.27
CA VAL A 370 7.87 -10.98 -13.99
C VAL A 370 7.74 -10.74 -12.48
N LEU A 371 6.85 -11.47 -11.82
CA LEU A 371 6.69 -11.39 -10.36
C LEU A 371 7.98 -11.79 -9.63
N ALA A 372 8.62 -12.89 -10.03
CA ALA A 372 9.86 -13.36 -9.43
C ALA A 372 10.98 -12.31 -9.52
N TYR A 373 11.10 -11.64 -10.66
CA TYR A 373 12.07 -10.55 -10.82
C TYR A 373 11.73 -9.34 -9.93
N GLN A 374 10.47 -8.93 -9.86
CA GLN A 374 10.03 -7.85 -8.97
C GLN A 374 10.22 -8.16 -7.48
N ILE A 375 10.10 -9.43 -7.09
CA ILE A 375 10.45 -9.91 -5.75
C ILE A 375 11.96 -9.82 -5.52
N PHE A 376 12.76 -10.27 -6.49
CA PHE A 376 14.22 -10.18 -6.42
C PHE A 376 14.67 -8.72 -6.23
N CYS A 377 14.15 -7.78 -7.03
CA CYS A 377 14.40 -6.35 -6.86
C CYS A 377 14.05 -5.88 -5.45
N GLY A 378 12.92 -6.35 -4.91
CA GLY A 378 12.47 -6.04 -3.56
C GLY A 378 13.39 -6.52 -2.45
N VAL A 379 13.81 -7.78 -2.51
CA VAL A 379 14.75 -8.37 -1.54
C VAL A 379 16.10 -7.66 -1.61
N CYS A 380 16.64 -7.42 -2.80
CA CYS A 380 17.89 -6.68 -2.98
C CYS A 380 17.81 -5.27 -2.43
N PHE A 381 16.73 -4.54 -2.73
CA PHE A 381 16.52 -3.18 -2.23
C PHE A 381 16.45 -3.14 -0.69
N PHE A 382 15.67 -4.04 -0.08
CA PHE A 382 15.58 -4.13 1.38
C PHE A 382 16.91 -4.50 2.03
N ALA A 383 17.66 -5.44 1.44
CA ALA A 383 18.99 -5.82 1.92
C ALA A 383 19.99 -4.66 1.85
N ARG A 384 19.95 -3.84 0.79
CA ARG A 384 20.80 -2.64 0.65
C ARG A 384 20.42 -1.55 1.66
N LEU A 385 19.14 -1.34 1.92
CA LEU A 385 18.69 -0.44 3.00
C LEU A 385 19.23 -0.88 4.37
N LEU A 386 19.24 -2.19 4.65
CA LEU A 386 19.81 -2.73 5.89
C LEU A 386 21.33 -2.50 5.99
N GLN A 387 22.04 -2.33 4.88
CA GLN A 387 23.48 -2.02 4.86
C GLN A 387 23.75 -0.52 5.03
N GLY A 388 22.71 0.30 5.16
CA GLY A 388 22.82 1.74 5.34
C GLY A 388 22.72 2.54 4.07
N GLU A 389 22.44 1.93 2.92
CA GLU A 389 22.21 2.71 1.70
C GLU A 389 20.92 3.54 1.79
N THR A 390 20.86 4.65 1.06
CA THR A 390 19.65 5.48 0.96
C THR A 390 18.65 4.87 0.00
N TYR A 391 17.38 5.27 0.09
CA TYR A 391 16.38 4.93 -0.92
C TYR A 391 16.59 5.64 -2.28
N PHE A 392 17.58 6.53 -2.37
CA PHE A 392 18.14 7.10 -3.60
C PHE A 392 19.36 6.32 -4.12
N MET A 393 19.56 5.07 -3.68
CA MET A 393 20.64 4.22 -4.18
C MET A 393 20.55 4.02 -5.70
N ALA A 394 21.68 4.12 -6.41
CA ALA A 394 21.77 3.74 -7.82
C ALA A 394 21.68 2.21 -7.96
N GLY A 395 21.00 1.75 -8.99
CA GLY A 395 20.71 0.33 -9.21
C GLY A 395 21.75 -0.44 -10.00
#